data_AF-A0A0R3Q256-F1
#
_entry.id   AF-A0A0R3Q256-F1
#
_cell.length_a   1.000
_cell.length_b   1.000
_cell.length_c   1.000
_cell.angle_alpha   90.00
_cell.angle_beta   90.00
_cell.angle_gamma   90.00
#
_symmetry.space_group_name_H-M   'P 1'
#
loop_
_entity.id
_entity.type
_entity.pdbx_description
1 polymer ?
#
loop_
_entity_poly.entity_id
_entity_poly.type
_entity_poly.pdbx_seq_one_letter_code
_entity_poly.pdbx_strand_id
1 'polypeptide(L)'
;MTSTERFYFKKDYEKFKLRFTLFNLFPLAIAFIFPSRPMDSICHFLMVWYYCTLTIRESILILNGSKLGSWWVAHHYLACVIGGVALTWPDDASYQMFHTQFLLFAVYICLLQQLQYQYQSGCLRRLHSLGHGDSMDVTLEGFATWMFHGLTFLLPFLAVMYMLELFNSYTLYCIWRDQGSVWQVGKVSLLIGY
;
A
#
# COMPACT_ATOMS: atom_id res chain seq x y z
N MET A 1 -16.78 -2.23 22.52
CA MET A 1 -15.39 -2.03 22.98
C MET A 1 -15.32 -0.81 23.89
N THR A 2 -14.75 -1.00 25.08
CA THR A 2 -14.30 0.05 26.01
C THR A 2 -13.24 0.94 25.36
N SER A 3 -13.02 2.15 25.87
CA SER A 3 -12.01 3.08 25.32
C SER A 3 -10.61 2.46 25.29
N THR A 4 -10.27 1.67 26.32
CA THR A 4 -9.00 0.94 26.41
C THR A 4 -8.86 -0.10 25.31
N GLU A 5 -9.90 -0.91 25.05
CA GLU A 5 -9.88 -1.92 23.99
C GLU A 5 -9.73 -1.28 22.59
N ARG A 6 -10.43 -0.16 22.34
CA ARG A 6 -10.31 0.58 21.07
C ARG A 6 -8.88 1.07 20.85
N PHE A 7 -8.25 1.59 21.89
CA PHE A 7 -6.86 2.05 21.85
C PHE A 7 -5.87 0.91 21.60
N TYR A 8 -6.06 -0.25 22.24
CA TYR A 8 -5.22 -1.42 21.98
C TYR A 8 -5.39 -1.94 20.55
N PHE A 9 -6.62 -1.99 20.03
CA PHE A 9 -6.90 -2.38 18.65
C PHE A 9 -6.21 -1.46 17.65
N LYS A 10 -6.29 -0.14 17.86
CA LYS A 10 -5.54 0.86 17.08
C LYS A 10 -4.04 0.58 17.08
N LYS A 11 -3.44 0.33 18.25
CA LYS A 11 -2.01 0.00 18.33
C LYS A 11 -1.66 -1.30 17.63
N ASP A 12 -2.55 -2.29 17.67
CA ASP A 12 -2.36 -3.55 16.94
C ASP A 12 -2.43 -3.35 15.43
N TYR A 13 -3.37 -2.55 14.94
CA TYR A 13 -3.45 -2.14 13.52
C TYR A 13 -2.16 -1.47 13.03
N GLU A 14 -1.64 -0.50 13.77
CA GLU A 14 -0.38 0.19 13.40
C GLU A 14 0.81 -0.77 13.38
N LYS A 15 0.90 -1.66 14.39
CA LYS A 15 1.95 -2.69 14.44
C LYS A 15 1.81 -3.70 13.31
N PHE A 16 0.58 -4.04 12.92
CA PHE A 16 0.30 -4.96 11.82
C PHE A 16 0.88 -4.40 10.51
N LYS A 17 0.59 -3.14 10.17
CA LYS A 17 1.17 -2.48 8.98
C LYS A 17 2.69 -2.56 8.97
N LEU A 18 3.33 -2.18 10.08
CA LEU A 18 4.79 -2.20 10.18
C LEU A 18 5.41 -3.58 10.06
N ARG A 19 4.86 -4.57 10.78
CA ARG A 19 5.39 -5.93 10.77
C ARG A 19 5.24 -6.56 9.40
N PHE A 20 4.08 -6.37 8.77
CA PHE A 20 3.83 -6.93 7.46
C PHE A 20 4.77 -6.34 6.41
N THR A 21 4.90 -5.02 6.35
CA THR A 21 5.74 -4.36 5.34
C THR A 21 7.22 -4.70 5.47
N LEU A 22 7.73 -4.87 6.70
CA LEU A 22 9.07 -5.42 6.94
C LEU A 22 9.19 -6.89 6.53
N PHE A 23 8.21 -7.72 6.91
CA PHE A 23 8.17 -9.14 6.54
C PHE A 23 8.15 -9.33 5.02
N ASN A 24 7.36 -8.51 4.31
CA ASN A 24 7.11 -8.65 2.87
C ASN A 24 8.35 -8.33 2.01
N LEU A 25 9.34 -7.60 2.55
CA LEU A 25 10.62 -7.39 1.86
C LEU A 25 11.37 -8.70 1.60
N PHE A 26 11.20 -9.72 2.44
CA PHE A 26 11.87 -11.01 2.28
C PHE A 26 11.39 -11.82 1.04
N PRO A 27 10.08 -12.12 0.87
CA PRO A 27 9.62 -12.79 -0.33
C PRO A 27 9.84 -11.94 -1.59
N LEU A 28 9.75 -10.61 -1.51
CA LEU A 28 10.09 -9.72 -2.64
C LEU A 28 11.56 -9.85 -3.05
N ALA A 29 12.49 -9.93 -2.08
CA ALA A 29 13.90 -10.13 -2.36
C ALA A 29 14.17 -11.50 -3.00
N ILE A 30 13.48 -12.56 -2.54
CA ILE A 30 13.59 -13.88 -3.16
C ILE A 30 13.04 -13.86 -4.58
N ALA A 31 11.87 -13.24 -4.81
CA ALA A 31 11.27 -13.10 -6.14
C ALA A 31 12.19 -12.36 -7.11
N PHE A 32 12.96 -11.39 -6.60
CA PHE A 32 13.92 -10.62 -7.39
C PHE A 32 15.19 -11.42 -7.73
N ILE A 33 15.77 -12.13 -6.75
CA ILE A 33 17.04 -12.87 -6.92
C ILE A 33 16.81 -14.21 -7.64
N PHE A 34 15.69 -14.88 -7.35
CA PHE A 34 15.31 -16.18 -7.90
C PHE A 34 13.90 -16.11 -8.52
N PRO A 35 13.75 -15.46 -9.70
CA PRO A 35 12.45 -15.29 -10.34
C PRO A 35 11.78 -16.64 -10.59
N SER A 36 10.58 -16.81 -10.04
CA SER A 36 9.77 -18.00 -10.26
C SER A 36 8.29 -17.70 -10.04
N ARG A 37 7.42 -18.31 -10.85
CA ARG A 37 5.97 -18.10 -10.76
C ARG A 37 5.36 -18.46 -9.40
N PRO A 38 5.79 -19.52 -8.70
CA PRO A 38 5.31 -19.78 -7.35
C PRO A 38 5.68 -18.65 -6.38
N MET A 39 6.90 -18.12 -6.44
CA MET A 39 7.32 -17.03 -5.56
C MET A 39 6.53 -15.75 -5.83
N ASP A 40 6.35 -15.40 -7.10
CA ASP A 40 5.50 -14.27 -7.48
C ASP A 40 4.07 -14.45 -6.99
N SER A 41 3.51 -15.65 -7.08
CA SER A 41 2.16 -15.95 -6.60
C SER A 41 2.05 -15.75 -5.09
N ILE A 42 3.10 -16.09 -4.32
CA ILE A 42 3.19 -15.79 -2.90
C ILE A 42 3.19 -14.26 -2.69
N CYS A 43 4.01 -13.49 -3.42
CA CYS A 43 4.03 -12.03 -3.30
C CYS A 43 2.66 -11.39 -3.59
N HIS A 44 1.98 -11.79 -4.68
CA HIS A 44 0.64 -11.28 -5.01
C HIS A 44 -0.41 -11.72 -3.99
N PHE A 45 -0.36 -12.97 -3.53
CA PHE A 45 -1.25 -13.47 -2.48
C PHE A 45 -1.08 -12.69 -1.18
N LEU A 46 0.17 -12.43 -0.76
CA LEU A 46 0.46 -11.62 0.42
C LEU A 46 -0.07 -10.20 0.28
N MET A 47 0.01 -9.60 -0.90
CA MET A 47 -0.57 -8.29 -1.18
C MET A 47 -2.09 -8.29 -1.03
N VAL A 48 -2.78 -9.26 -1.64
CA VAL A 48 -4.24 -9.44 -1.50
C VAL A 48 -4.61 -9.61 -0.03
N TRP A 49 -3.94 -10.55 0.66
CA TRP A 49 -4.19 -10.84 2.06
C TRP A 49 -3.98 -9.62 2.95
N TYR A 50 -2.91 -8.84 2.73
CA TYR A 50 -2.61 -7.64 3.49
C TYR A 50 -3.71 -6.60 3.35
N TYR A 51 -4.04 -6.18 2.12
CA TYR A 51 -5.00 -5.11 1.91
C TYR A 51 -6.43 -5.52 2.29
N CYS A 52 -6.80 -6.78 2.06
CA CYS A 52 -8.10 -7.27 2.53
C CYS A 52 -8.15 -7.38 4.08
N THR A 53 -7.06 -7.72 4.76
CA THR A 53 -6.99 -7.65 6.24
C THR A 53 -7.01 -6.19 6.73
N LEU A 54 -6.32 -5.29 6.01
CA LEU A 54 -6.23 -3.88 6.34
C LEU A 54 -7.59 -3.20 6.28
N THR A 55 -8.34 -3.39 5.19
CA THR A 55 -9.68 -2.83 5.00
C THR A 55 -10.68 -3.30 6.06
N ILE A 56 -10.63 -4.57 6.48
CA ILE A 56 -11.44 -5.08 7.60
C ILE A 56 -11.07 -4.36 8.90
N ARG A 57 -9.78 -4.22 9.21
CA ARG A 57 -9.31 -3.52 10.42
C ARG A 57 -9.70 -2.04 10.40
N GLU A 58 -9.61 -1.39 9.25
CA GLU A 58 -10.00 0.02 9.07
C GLU A 58 -11.50 0.23 9.23
N SER A 59 -12.31 -0.70 8.75
CA SER A 59 -13.76 -0.68 8.99
C SER A 59 -14.07 -0.72 10.50
N ILE A 60 -13.36 -1.55 11.26
CA ILE A 60 -13.49 -1.60 12.73
C ILE A 60 -12.98 -0.30 13.38
N LEU A 61 -11.88 0.29 12.89
CA LEU A 61 -11.36 1.56 13.39
C LEU A 61 -12.35 2.70 13.20
N ILE A 62 -12.98 2.78 12.03
CA ILE A 62 -14.01 3.78 11.73
C ILE A 62 -15.17 3.65 12.72
N LEU A 63 -15.67 2.43 12.95
CA LEU A 63 -16.71 2.17 13.97
C LEU A 63 -16.27 2.52 15.40
N ASN A 64 -14.97 2.44 15.68
CA ASN A 64 -14.38 2.80 16.97
C ASN A 64 -14.11 4.31 17.14
N GLY A 65 -14.27 5.11 16.08
CA GLY A 65 -14.15 6.57 16.09
C GLY A 65 -12.94 7.13 15.34
N SER A 66 -12.15 6.30 14.66
CA SER A 66 -11.05 6.80 13.81
C SER A 66 -11.60 7.51 12.57
N LYS A 67 -11.05 8.69 12.28
CA LYS A 67 -11.45 9.51 11.11
C LYS A 67 -10.59 9.18 9.89
N LEU A 68 -10.72 7.97 9.36
CA LEU A 68 -10.09 7.63 8.08
C LEU A 68 -10.94 8.19 6.93
N GLY A 69 -10.33 8.97 6.06
CA GLY A 69 -11.00 9.47 4.86
C GLY A 69 -11.42 8.33 3.92
N SER A 70 -12.60 8.44 3.31
CA SER A 70 -13.17 7.41 2.44
C SER A 70 -12.27 7.05 1.26
N TRP A 71 -11.47 8.01 0.76
CA TRP A 71 -10.47 7.78 -0.28
C TRP A 71 -9.44 6.71 0.12
N TRP A 72 -8.91 6.75 1.34
CA TRP A 72 -7.89 5.81 1.80
C TRP A 72 -8.42 4.38 1.84
N VAL A 73 -9.65 4.22 2.33
CA VAL A 73 -10.32 2.92 2.37
C VAL A 73 -10.57 2.41 0.95
N ALA A 74 -11.06 3.27 0.04
CA ALA A 74 -11.29 2.92 -1.36
C ALA A 74 -10.01 2.50 -2.08
N HIS A 75 -8.91 3.22 -1.85
CA HIS A 75 -7.59 2.90 -2.38
C HIS A 75 -7.09 1.51 -1.91
N HIS A 76 -7.31 1.15 -0.64
CA HIS A 76 -6.94 -0.19 -0.16
C HIS A 76 -7.80 -1.30 -0.78
N TYR A 77 -9.09 -1.06 -1.03
CA TYR A 77 -9.91 -1.99 -1.82
C TYR A 77 -9.38 -2.16 -3.24
N LEU A 78 -9.01 -1.05 -3.89
CA LEU A 78 -8.41 -1.06 -5.22
C LEU A 78 -7.11 -1.87 -5.24
N ALA A 79 -6.25 -1.70 -4.24
CA ALA A 79 -5.02 -2.48 -4.09
C ALA A 79 -5.30 -3.99 -3.91
N CYS A 80 -6.34 -4.39 -3.15
CA CYS A 80 -6.74 -5.80 -3.05
C CYS A 80 -7.20 -6.35 -4.43
N VAL A 81 -7.95 -5.55 -5.21
CA VAL A 81 -8.36 -5.94 -6.59
C VAL A 81 -7.16 -6.07 -7.52
N ILE A 82 -6.23 -5.10 -7.52
CA ILE A 82 -5.00 -5.15 -8.32
C ILE A 82 -4.21 -6.43 -8.03
N GLY A 83 -4.06 -6.78 -6.74
CA GLY A 83 -3.40 -8.03 -6.34
C GLY A 83 -4.12 -9.27 -6.81
N GLY A 84 -5.46 -9.27 -6.78
CA GLY A 84 -6.27 -10.37 -7.29
C GLY A 84 -6.09 -10.56 -8.80
N VAL A 85 -6.11 -9.47 -9.57
CA VAL A 85 -5.88 -9.53 -11.03
C VAL A 85 -4.48 -10.02 -11.32
N ALA A 86 -3.46 -9.46 -10.67
CA ALA A 86 -2.06 -9.83 -10.87
C ALA A 86 -1.76 -11.29 -10.47
N LEU A 87 -2.40 -11.80 -9.42
CA LEU A 87 -2.31 -13.22 -9.03
C LEU A 87 -2.83 -14.17 -10.12
N THR A 88 -3.82 -13.74 -10.90
CA THR A 88 -4.38 -14.52 -12.02
C THR A 88 -3.68 -14.26 -13.36
N TRP A 89 -2.66 -13.40 -13.40
CA TRP A 89 -1.92 -13.12 -14.64
C TRP A 89 -1.04 -14.33 -15.00
N PRO A 90 -1.22 -14.96 -16.17
CA PRO A 90 -0.38 -16.07 -16.61
C PRO A 90 1.10 -15.67 -16.76
N ASP A 91 1.98 -16.66 -16.75
CA ASP A 91 3.39 -16.48 -17.06
C ASP A 91 3.63 -16.26 -18.56
N ASP A 92 3.31 -15.07 -19.05
CA ASP A 92 3.46 -14.69 -20.45
C ASP A 92 4.55 -13.62 -20.66
N ALA A 93 4.83 -13.31 -21.93
CA ALA A 93 5.85 -12.31 -22.28
C ALA A 93 5.56 -10.94 -21.65
N SER A 94 4.29 -10.52 -21.63
CA SER A 94 3.85 -9.27 -21.03
C SER A 94 4.13 -9.23 -19.52
N TYR A 95 3.89 -10.35 -18.82
CA TYR A 95 4.21 -10.49 -17.40
C TYR A 95 5.72 -10.35 -17.16
N GLN A 96 6.54 -11.06 -17.95
CA GLN A 96 8.00 -11.04 -17.81
C GLN A 96 8.60 -9.67 -18.10
N MET A 97 8.02 -8.91 -19.05
CA MET A 97 8.44 -7.54 -19.35
C MET A 97 8.20 -6.57 -18.17
N PHE A 98 7.14 -6.78 -17.40
CA PHE A 98 6.78 -5.89 -16.29
C PHE A 98 7.30 -6.35 -14.92
N HIS A 99 7.65 -7.64 -14.79
CA HIS A 99 7.97 -8.32 -13.53
C HIS A 99 8.95 -7.56 -12.63
N THR A 100 10.14 -7.23 -13.15
CA THR A 100 11.17 -6.55 -12.35
C THR A 100 10.73 -5.15 -11.93
N GLN A 101 10.04 -4.42 -12.81
CA GLN A 101 9.52 -3.09 -12.52
C GLN A 101 8.47 -3.14 -11.39
N PHE A 102 7.57 -4.12 -11.41
CA PHE A 102 6.60 -4.37 -10.34
C PHE A 102 7.28 -4.67 -9.00
N LEU A 103 8.27 -5.57 -8.97
CA LEU A 103 8.97 -5.93 -7.73
C LEU A 103 9.69 -4.73 -7.10
N LEU A 104 10.37 -3.92 -7.91
CA LEU A 104 11.05 -2.71 -7.43
C LEU A 104 10.03 -1.70 -6.87
N PHE A 105 8.88 -1.55 -7.53
CA PHE A 105 7.81 -0.70 -7.04
C PHE A 105 7.24 -1.21 -5.71
N ALA A 106 6.99 -2.52 -5.58
CA ALA A 106 6.50 -3.12 -4.34
C ALA A 106 7.48 -2.95 -3.16
N VAL A 107 8.80 -3.07 -3.43
CA VAL A 107 9.84 -2.77 -2.43
C VAL A 107 9.79 -1.30 -2.03
N TYR A 108 9.68 -0.39 -3.01
CA TYR A 108 9.57 1.05 -2.74
C TYR A 108 8.37 1.38 -1.85
N ILE A 109 7.20 0.79 -2.11
CA ILE A 109 6.00 0.94 -1.27
C ILE A 109 6.26 0.47 0.16
N CYS A 110 6.87 -0.70 0.36
CA CYS A 110 7.20 -1.21 1.70
C CYS A 110 8.10 -0.24 2.48
N LEU A 111 9.12 0.33 1.82
CA LEU A 111 10.03 1.32 2.42
C LEU A 111 9.31 2.63 2.74
N LEU A 112 8.46 3.11 1.81
CA LEU A 112 7.69 4.32 1.99
C LEU A 112 6.71 4.21 3.16
N GLN A 113 6.03 3.07 3.31
CA GLN A 113 5.12 2.82 4.43
C GLN A 113 5.85 2.88 5.80
N GLN A 114 7.12 2.45 5.87
CA GLN A 114 7.94 2.63 7.07
C GLN A 114 8.21 4.12 7.36
N LEU A 115 8.63 4.88 6.34
CA LEU A 115 8.88 6.32 6.48
C LEU A 115 7.62 7.09 6.88
N GLN A 116 6.49 6.78 6.23
CA GLN A 116 5.17 7.32 6.53
C GLN A 116 4.83 7.08 8.00
N TYR A 117 4.93 5.83 8.47
CA TYR A 117 4.63 5.50 9.86
C TYR A 117 5.50 6.30 10.85
N GLN A 118 6.82 6.33 10.65
CA GLN A 118 7.73 7.02 11.58
C GLN A 118 7.42 8.51 11.66
N TYR A 119 7.29 9.15 10.50
CA TYR A 119 7.02 10.57 10.40
C TYR A 119 5.64 10.94 10.96
N GLN A 120 4.59 10.24 10.51
CA GLN A 120 3.22 10.54 10.88
C GLN A 120 2.93 10.22 12.34
N SER A 121 3.48 9.12 12.87
CA SER A 121 3.35 8.80 14.30
C SER A 121 3.98 9.88 15.19
N GLY A 122 5.10 10.47 14.77
CA GLY A 122 5.71 11.60 15.47
C GLY A 122 4.81 12.84 15.47
N CYS A 123 4.22 13.16 14.32
CA CYS A 123 3.30 14.28 14.18
C CYS A 123 2.01 14.08 14.99
N LEU A 124 1.41 12.88 14.98
CA LEU A 124 0.24 12.56 15.79
C LEU A 124 0.53 12.66 17.29
N ARG A 125 1.68 12.16 17.75
CA ARG A 125 2.12 12.34 19.15
C ARG A 125 2.25 13.81 19.53
N ARG A 126 2.81 14.64 18.65
CA ARG A 126 2.91 16.10 18.86
C ARG A 126 1.51 16.73 18.98
N LEU A 127 0.61 16.41 18.06
CA LEU A 127 -0.78 16.91 18.09
C LEU A 127 -1.52 16.48 19.37
N HIS A 128 -1.34 15.23 19.81
CA HIS A 128 -1.89 14.75 21.09
C HIS A 128 -1.34 15.52 22.29
N SER A 129 -0.02 15.77 22.35
CA SER A 129 0.57 16.53 23.45
C SER A 129 0.13 17.99 23.51
N LEU A 130 -0.28 18.55 22.36
CA LEU A 130 -0.81 19.91 22.24
C LEU A 130 -2.33 19.98 22.46
N GLY A 131 -3.00 18.84 22.68
CA GLY A 131 -4.46 18.78 22.84
C GLY A 131 -5.26 18.94 21.54
N HIS A 132 -4.61 18.88 20.38
CA HIS A 132 -5.24 19.06 19.06
C HIS A 132 -5.56 17.76 18.32
N GLY A 133 -5.00 16.62 18.72
CA GLY A 133 -5.22 15.35 18.03
C GLY A 133 -6.27 14.46 18.72
N ASP A 134 -6.95 13.63 17.94
CA ASP A 134 -7.96 12.69 18.41
C ASP A 134 -7.28 11.38 18.83
N SER A 135 -7.65 10.83 19.99
CA SER A 135 -7.08 9.58 20.51
C SER A 135 -7.13 8.41 19.51
N MET A 136 -8.09 8.43 18.58
CA MET A 136 -8.30 7.42 17.54
C MET A 136 -7.62 7.73 16.20
N ASP A 137 -6.89 8.83 16.05
CA ASP A 137 -6.16 9.16 14.81
C ASP A 137 -5.04 8.16 14.50
N VAL A 138 -4.98 7.65 13.28
CA VAL A 138 -3.99 6.68 12.79
C VAL A 138 -3.12 7.27 11.68
N THR A 139 -1.98 6.64 11.43
CA THR A 139 -1.16 6.93 10.26
C THR A 139 -1.88 6.48 8.98
N LEU A 140 -1.69 7.22 7.89
CA LEU A 140 -2.30 7.02 6.59
C LEU A 140 -1.22 6.66 5.57
N GLU A 141 -1.60 5.89 4.55
CA GLU A 141 -0.71 5.54 3.44
C GLU A 141 -0.64 6.67 2.39
N GLY A 142 -0.47 7.92 2.86
CA GLY A 142 -0.34 9.10 2.01
C GLY A 142 -0.07 10.39 2.79
N PHE A 143 -0.73 11.49 2.41
CA PHE A 143 -0.57 12.80 3.04
C PHE A 143 -1.92 13.37 3.52
N ALA A 144 -1.94 13.92 4.73
CA ALA A 144 -3.10 14.59 5.31
C ALA A 144 -2.79 16.05 5.65
N THR A 145 -3.83 16.89 5.65
CA THR A 145 -3.71 18.34 5.89
C THR A 145 -3.05 18.69 7.23
N TRP A 146 -3.27 17.88 8.28
CA TRP A 146 -2.65 18.10 9.59
C TRP A 146 -1.12 17.95 9.56
N MET A 147 -0.55 17.28 8.55
CA MET A 147 0.90 17.11 8.39
C MET A 147 1.61 18.41 7.95
N PHE A 148 0.87 19.42 7.47
CA PHE A 148 1.43 20.75 7.18
C PHE A 148 1.84 21.53 8.43
N HIS A 149 1.34 21.16 9.61
CA HIS A 149 1.71 21.80 10.88
C HIS A 149 3.07 21.31 11.40
N GLY A 150 4.05 21.11 10.50
CA GLY A 150 5.38 20.56 10.74
C GLY A 150 6.25 20.55 9.47
N LEU A 151 7.41 19.88 9.52
CA LEU A 151 8.33 19.77 8.39
C LEU A 151 7.83 18.74 7.37
N THR A 152 7.52 19.13 6.13
CA THR A 152 6.92 18.28 5.07
C THR A 152 7.89 17.26 4.44
N PHE A 153 8.73 16.62 5.25
CA PHE A 153 9.77 15.68 4.84
C PHE A 153 9.27 14.55 3.93
N LEU A 154 8.02 14.12 4.11
CA LEU A 154 7.46 12.98 3.39
C LEU A 154 7.09 13.30 1.92
N LEU A 155 6.85 14.58 1.59
CA LEU A 155 6.38 14.98 0.25
C LEU A 155 7.26 14.50 -0.92
N PRO A 156 8.60 14.64 -0.92
CA PRO A 156 9.42 14.15 -2.04
C PRO A 156 9.28 12.64 -2.25
N PHE A 157 9.15 11.85 -1.18
CA PHE A 157 9.00 10.40 -1.30
C PHE A 157 7.61 10.02 -1.85
N LEU A 158 6.57 10.70 -1.39
CA LEU A 158 5.22 10.54 -1.96
C LEU A 158 5.18 10.94 -3.44
N ALA A 159 5.84 12.04 -3.81
CA ALA A 159 5.91 12.47 -5.20
C ALA A 159 6.57 11.41 -6.09
N VAL A 160 7.66 10.79 -5.62
CA VAL A 160 8.30 9.68 -6.33
C VAL A 160 7.35 8.48 -6.44
N MET A 161 6.62 8.14 -5.39
CA MET A 161 5.63 7.06 -5.44
C MET A 161 4.57 7.30 -6.52
N TYR A 162 3.94 8.48 -6.55
CA TYR A 162 2.89 8.79 -7.54
C TYR A 162 3.47 8.83 -8.97
N MET A 163 4.71 9.28 -9.14
CA MET A 163 5.40 9.20 -10.44
C MET A 163 5.64 7.74 -10.87
N LEU A 164 6.01 6.86 -9.93
CA LEU A 164 6.19 5.44 -10.21
C LEU A 164 4.86 4.74 -10.54
N GLU A 165 3.75 5.10 -9.88
CA GLU A 165 2.41 4.63 -10.23
C GLU A 165 2.03 5.00 -11.66
N LEU A 166 2.19 6.28 -12.03
CA LEU A 166 1.94 6.73 -13.39
C LEU A 166 2.85 6.05 -14.41
N PHE A 167 4.13 5.88 -14.07
CA PHE A 167 5.09 5.18 -14.93
C PHE A 167 4.72 3.71 -15.11
N ASN A 168 4.30 3.01 -14.06
CA ASN A 168 3.81 1.63 -14.12
C ASN A 168 2.54 1.53 -14.99
N SER A 169 1.57 2.42 -14.78
CA SER A 169 0.35 2.47 -15.59
C SER A 169 0.67 2.66 -17.08
N TYR A 170 1.59 3.59 -17.39
CA TYR A 170 2.04 3.89 -18.75
C TYR A 170 2.79 2.72 -19.40
N THR A 171 3.73 2.08 -18.69
CA THR A 171 4.43 0.88 -19.19
C THR A 171 3.43 -0.22 -19.51
N LEU A 172 2.50 -0.52 -18.60
CA LEU A 172 1.48 -1.53 -18.81
C LEU A 172 0.53 -1.18 -19.96
N TYR A 173 0.19 0.10 -20.13
CA TYR A 173 -0.61 0.56 -21.27
C TYR A 173 0.12 0.29 -22.59
N CYS A 174 1.42 0.54 -22.65
CA CYS A 174 2.24 0.28 -23.84
C CYS A 174 2.33 -1.21 -24.14
N ILE A 175 2.52 -2.06 -23.12
CA ILE A 175 2.54 -3.53 -23.26
C ILE A 175 1.16 -4.03 -23.73
N TRP A 176 0.08 -3.51 -23.15
CA TRP A 176 -1.28 -3.88 -23.53
C TRP A 176 -1.63 -3.51 -24.97
N ARG A 177 -1.08 -2.40 -25.47
CA ARG A 177 -1.25 -1.95 -26.86
C ARG A 177 -0.54 -2.84 -27.88
N ASP A 178 0.48 -3.59 -27.47
CA ASP A 178 1.11 -4.58 -28.33
C ASP A 178 0.16 -5.79 -28.52
N GLN A 179 0.05 -6.30 -29.75
CA GLN A 179 -0.95 -7.32 -30.07
C GLN A 179 -0.66 -8.63 -29.32
N GLY A 180 -1.66 -9.18 -28.61
CA GLY A 180 -1.57 -10.49 -27.95
C GLY A 180 -1.49 -10.47 -26.42
N SER A 181 -1.54 -9.28 -25.79
CA SER A 181 -1.61 -9.17 -24.33
C SER A 181 -2.93 -9.70 -23.75
N VAL A 182 -2.84 -10.40 -22.63
CA VAL A 182 -4.00 -10.85 -21.87
C VAL A 182 -4.75 -9.68 -21.22
N TRP A 183 -6.00 -9.91 -20.83
CA TRP A 183 -6.86 -8.84 -20.30
C TRP A 183 -6.34 -8.24 -18.98
N GLN A 184 -5.57 -9.01 -18.20
CA GLN A 184 -4.98 -8.58 -16.93
C GLN A 184 -4.10 -7.34 -17.12
N VAL A 185 -3.32 -7.28 -18.21
CA VAL A 185 -2.40 -6.16 -18.50
C VAL A 185 -3.16 -4.84 -18.56
N GLY A 186 -4.23 -4.80 -19.38
CA GLY A 186 -5.06 -3.61 -19.54
C GLY A 186 -5.81 -3.24 -18.26
N LYS A 187 -6.27 -4.23 -17.48
CA LYS A 187 -6.92 -3.97 -16.19
C LYS A 187 -5.95 -3.40 -15.15
N VAL A 188 -4.76 -4.00 -14.98
CA VAL A 188 -3.77 -3.48 -14.01
C VAL A 188 -3.26 -2.10 -14.45
N SER A 189 -3.06 -1.86 -15.75
CA SER A 189 -2.70 -0.54 -16.29
C SER A 189 -3.71 0.53 -15.87
N LEU A 190 -5.00 0.25 -16.03
CA LEU A 190 -6.06 1.18 -15.64
C LEU A 190 -6.09 1.39 -14.13
N LEU A 191 -6.04 0.32 -13.34
CA LEU A 191 -6.25 0.39 -11.90
C LEU A 191 -5.07 1.01 -11.13
N ILE A 192 -3.82 0.82 -11.58
CA ILE A 192 -2.64 1.44 -10.94
C ILE A 192 -2.60 2.96 -11.16
N GLY A 193 -3.23 3.46 -12.23
CA GLY A 193 -3.24 4.90 -12.55
C GLY A 193 -4.27 5.73 -11.77
N TYR A 194 -5.06 5.11 -10.89
CA TYR A 194 -6.07 5.75 -10.04
C TYR A 194 -5.70 5.63 -8.57
#